data_AF-A0A1G8S656-F1
#
_entry.id   AF-A0A1G8S656-F1
#
_cell.length_a   1.000
_cell.length_b   1.000
_cell.length_c   1.000
_cell.angle_alpha   90.00
_cell.angle_beta   90.00
_cell.angle_gamma   90.00
#
_symmetry.space_group_name_H-M   'P 1'
#
loop_
_entity.id
_entity.type
_entity.pdbx_description
1 polymer ?
#
loop_
_entity_poly.entity_id
_entity_poly.type
_entity_poly.pdbx_seq_one_letter_code
_entity_poly.pdbx_strand_id
1 'polypeptide(L)' 'MQSKILKRLPLEQLMDLKIDYAFKQLFGNEKNKDITVVFLNAILQKTGKNPITNINFENTEAGGEYVDDKENLAII' A
#
# COMPACT_ATOMS: atom_id res chain seq x y z
N MET A 1 -19.38 -2.40 13.17
CA MET A 1 -18.09 -3.08 12.96
C MET A 1 -16.96 -2.06 13.15
N GLN A 2 -15.89 -2.41 13.85
CA GLN A 2 -15.03 -1.48 14.60
C GLN A 2 -14.13 -0.56 13.74
N SER A 3 -14.53 0.70 13.51
CA SER A 3 -13.70 1.75 12.88
C SER A 3 -12.77 2.49 13.86
N LYS A 4 -12.56 1.95 15.07
CA LYS A 4 -11.83 2.63 16.15
C LYS A 4 -10.32 2.37 16.16
N ILE A 5 -9.81 1.43 15.37
CA ILE A 5 -8.38 1.09 15.38
C ILE A 5 -7.55 2.15 14.63
N LEU A 6 -8.02 2.61 13.47
CA LEU A 6 -7.36 3.65 12.68
C LEU A 6 -7.33 5.03 13.36
N LYS A 7 -8.18 5.28 14.37
CA LYS A 7 -8.26 6.57 15.08
C LYS A 7 -7.25 6.74 16.20
N ARG A 8 -6.41 5.74 16.49
CA ARG A 8 -5.47 5.75 17.64
C ARG A 8 -4.02 6.04 17.27
N LEU A 9 -3.67 6.04 15.99
CA LEU A 9 -2.33 6.39 15.52
C LEU A 9 -2.34 7.84 15.02
N PRO A 10 -1.45 8.72 15.53
CA PRO A 10 -1.25 10.04 14.93
C PRO A 10 -0.84 9.85 13.47
N LEU A 11 -1.39 10.65 12.56
CA LEU A 11 -1.06 10.60 11.12
C LEU A 11 0.46 10.73 10.88
N GLU A 12 1.14 11.49 11.74
CA GLU A 12 2.59 11.69 11.75
C GLU A 12 3.38 10.40 11.97
N GLN A 13 2.82 9.43 12.72
CA GLN A 13 3.46 8.13 12.95
C GLN A 13 3.21 7.15 11.81
N LEU A 14 2.14 7.33 11.02
CA LEU A 14 1.87 6.48 9.84
C LEU A 14 2.88 6.72 8.70
N MET A 15 3.61 7.84 8.75
CA MET A 15 4.72 8.18 7.85
C MET A 15 6.11 7.91 8.47
N ASP A 16 6.22 7.07 9.51
CA ASP A 16 7.53 6.59 9.97
C ASP A 16 8.18 5.72 8.89
N LEU A 17 9.44 5.98 8.57
CA LEU A 17 10.27 5.20 7.62
C LEU A 17 10.22 3.69 7.90
N LYS A 18 10.12 3.29 9.17
CA LYS A 18 9.99 1.89 9.57
C LYS A 18 8.65 1.30 9.14
N ILE A 19 7.59 2.09 9.24
CA ILE A 19 6.25 1.69 8.83
C ILE A 19 6.18 1.62 7.31
N ASP A 20 6.74 2.61 6.59
CA ASP A 20 6.84 2.57 5.12
C ASP A 20 7.62 1.33 4.64
N TYR A 21 8.80 1.08 5.22
CA TYR A 21 9.61 -0.08 4.89
C TYR A 21 8.89 -1.41 5.17
N ALA A 22 8.27 -1.54 6.34
CA ALA A 22 7.51 -2.75 6.69
C ALA A 22 6.31 -2.95 5.75
N PHE A 23 5.64 -1.86 5.37
CA PHE A 23 4.51 -1.90 4.44
C PHE A 23 4.95 -2.35 3.05
N LYS A 24 6.05 -1.81 2.52
CA LYS A 24 6.64 -2.24 1.24
C LYS A 24 7.08 -3.69 1.26
N GLN A 25 7.72 -4.13 2.34
CA GLN A 25 8.14 -5.53 2.50
C GLN A 25 6.93 -6.48 2.55
N LEU A 26 5.86 -6.09 3.23
CA LEU A 26 4.68 -6.92 3.39
C LEU A 26 3.81 -6.94 2.13
N PHE A 27 3.64 -5.81 1.46
CA PHE A 27 2.66 -5.67 0.38
C PHE A 27 3.24 -5.41 -1.01
N GLY A 28 4.47 -4.90 -1.11
CA GLY A 28 5.14 -4.51 -2.36
C GLY A 28 6.08 -5.58 -2.93
N ASN A 29 6.01 -6.83 -2.45
CA ASN A 29 6.87 -7.91 -2.90
C ASN A 29 6.04 -9.03 -3.56
N GLU A 30 6.47 -9.49 -4.74
CA GLU A 30 5.89 -10.65 -5.45
C GLU A 30 5.72 -11.89 -4.56
N LYS A 31 6.64 -12.12 -3.61
CA LYS A 31 6.54 -13.25 -2.66
C LYS A 31 5.33 -13.17 -1.72
N ASN A 32 4.82 -11.97 -1.48
CA ASN A 32 3.72 -11.70 -0.56
C ASN A 32 2.42 -11.32 -1.30
N LYS A 33 2.36 -11.62 -2.59
CA LYS A 33 1.24 -11.26 -3.47
C LYS A 33 -0.12 -11.72 -2.94
N ASP A 34 -0.21 -12.94 -2.41
CA ASP A 34 -1.47 -13.50 -1.92
C ASP A 34 -2.04 -12.71 -0.73
N ILE A 35 -1.19 -12.30 0.21
CA ILE A 35 -1.63 -11.49 1.35
C ILE A 35 -2.03 -10.08 0.89
N THR A 36 -1.34 -9.51 -0.10
CA THR A 36 -1.71 -8.23 -0.71
C THR A 36 -3.09 -8.33 -1.38
N VAL A 37 -3.37 -9.40 -2.13
CA VAL A 37 -4.68 -9.62 -2.76
C VAL A 37 -5.79 -9.71 -1.70
N VAL A 38 -5.58 -10.47 -0.63
CA VAL A 38 -6.55 -10.58 0.48
C VAL A 38 -6.79 -9.23 1.15
N PHE A 39 -5.70 -8.51 1.46
CA PHE A 39 -5.77 -7.19 2.08
C PHE A 39 -6.55 -6.18 1.21
N LEU A 40 -6.23 -6.10 -0.08
CA LEU A 40 -6.91 -5.21 -1.01
C LEU A 40 -8.40 -5.56 -1.15
N ASN A 41 -8.74 -6.84 -1.24
CA ASN A 41 -10.15 -7.25 -1.27
C ASN A 41 -10.91 -6.84 0.00
N ALA A 42 -10.26 -6.91 1.18
CA ALA A 42 -10.86 -6.50 2.44
C ALA A 42 -11.08 -4.98 2.52
N ILE A 43 -10.06 -4.18 2.16
CA ILE A 43 -10.13 -2.71 2.24
C ILE A 43 -11.06 -2.13 1.17
N LEU A 44 -11.02 -2.67 -0.05
CA LEU A 44 -11.89 -2.24 -1.16
C LEU A 44 -13.29 -2.85 -1.09
N GLN A 45 -13.60 -3.65 -0.06
CA GLN A 45 -14.87 -4.33 0.12
C GLN A 45 -15.27 -5.19 -1.10
N LYS A 46 -14.27 -5.76 -1.80
CA LYS A 46 -14.42 -6.67 -2.93
C LYS A 46 -14.59 -8.12 -2.48
N THR A 47 -15.42 -8.33 -1.48
CA THR A 47 -15.76 -9.66 -0.93
C THR A 47 -16.93 -10.34 -1.67
N GLY A 48 -17.47 -9.69 -2.71
CA GLY A 48 -18.66 -10.13 -3.45
C GLY A 48 -18.37 -10.42 -4.92
N LYS A 49 -19.14 -9.82 -5.83
CA LYS A 49 -18.97 -10.02 -7.27
C LYS A 49 -17.68 -9.33 -7.74
N ASN A 50 -16.78 -10.10 -8.35
CA ASN A 50 -15.49 -9.69 -8.92
C ASN A 50 -14.41 -9.34 -7.87
N PRO A 51 -13.96 -10.32 -7.07
CA PRO A 51 -12.77 -10.13 -6.24
C PRO A 51 -11.55 -9.91 -7.13
N ILE A 52 -10.55 -9.21 -6.58
CA ILE A 52 -9.20 -9.19 -7.15
C ILE A 52 -8.64 -10.60 -7.01
N THR A 53 -8.24 -11.20 -8.13
CA THR A 53 -7.64 -12.54 -8.17
C THR A 53 -6.15 -12.51 -8.44
N ASN A 54 -5.66 -11.41 -9.00
CA ASN A 54 -4.26 -11.23 -9.36
C ASN A 54 -3.92 -9.74 -9.35
N ILE A 55 -2.66 -9.43 -9.10
CA ILE A 55 -2.07 -8.10 -9.15
C ILE A 55 -0.72 -8.20 -9.86
N ASN A 56 -0.18 -7.09 -10.35
CA ASN A 56 1.19 -7.03 -10.85
C ASN A 56 1.90 -5.89 -10.15
N PHE A 57 3.15 -6.10 -9.76
CA PHE A 57 3.96 -5.04 -9.19
C PHE A 57 4.69 -4.33 -10.33
N GLU A 58 4.25 -3.12 -10.65
CA GLU A 58 5.02 -2.23 -11.51
C GLU A 58 6.11 -1.58 -10.66
N ASN A 59 7.38 -1.76 -11.04
CA ASN A 59 8.50 -1.06 -10.41
C ASN A 59 8.42 0.43 -10.79
N THR A 60 7.62 1.18 -10.05
CA THR A 60 7.60 2.66 -10.10
C THR A 60 8.65 3.27 -9.18
N GLU A 61 9.28 2.46 -8.32
CA GLU A 61 10.53 2.82 -7.65
C GLU A 61 11.68 2.72 -8.66
N ALA A 62 11.76 3.67 -9.59
CA ALA A 62 13.02 4.02 -10.21
C ALA A 62 13.98 4.27 -9.04
N GLY A 63 14.93 3.36 -8.86
CA GLY A 63 15.76 3.32 -7.66
C GLY A 63 16.46 4.66 -7.47
N GLY A 64 16.06 5.40 -6.44
CA GLY A 64 16.88 6.43 -5.80
C GLY A 64 17.69 7.37 -6.70
N GLU A 65 17.24 7.69 -7.92
CA GLU A 65 17.75 8.88 -8.59
C GLU A 65 16.93 10.05 -8.08
N TYR A 66 17.53 10.76 -7.14
CA TYR A 66 17.17 12.12 -6.80
C TYR A 66 17.14 12.94 -8.08
N VAL A 67 15.97 13.02 -8.72
CA VAL A 67 15.68 14.11 -9.63
C VAL A 67 14.95 15.14 -8.78
N ASP A 68 15.77 16.03 -8.24
CA ASP A 68 15.38 17.40 -7.91
C ASP A 68 14.58 17.96 -9.08
N ASP A 69 13.25 17.95 -8.99
CA ASP A 69 12.46 19.16 -9.13
C ASP A 69 10.96 18.85 -9.09
N LYS A 70 10.32 19.54 -8.15
CA LYS A 70 8.99 20.17 -8.24
C LYS A 70 7.84 19.39 -8.90
N GLU A 71 6.87 19.15 -8.03
CA GLU A 71 5.44 19.10 -8.31
C GLU A 71 5.00 18.11 -9.39
N ASN A 72 4.68 16.88 -8.95
CA ASN A 72 3.48 16.26 -9.48
C ASN A 72 2.80 15.39 -8.43
N LEU A 73 1.58 15.80 -8.07
CA LEU A 73 0.57 14.95 -7.45
C LEU A 73 0.20 13.84 -8.43
N ALA A 74 0.62 12.61 -8.16
CA ALA A 74 0.11 11.43 -8.87
C ALA A 74 -1.08 10.85 -8.10
N ILE A 75 -2.27 10.99 -8.69
CA ILE A 75 -3.51 10.31 -8.29
C ILE A 75 -3.60 9.03 -9.15
N ILE A 76 -3.61 7.89 -8.45
CA ILE A 76 -4.01 6.51 -8.81
C ILE A 76 -3.32 5.88 -10.03
#